data_AF-X1IRE9-F1
#
_entry.id   AF-X1IRE9-F1
#
_cell.length_a   1.000
_cell.length_b   1.000
_cell.length_c   1.000
_cell.angle_alpha   90.00
_cell.angle_beta   90.00
_cell.angle_gamma   90.00
#
_symmetry.space_group_name_H-M   'P 1'
#
loop_
_entity.id
_entity.type
_entity.pdbx_description
1 polymer ?
#
loop_
_entity_poly.entity_id
_entity_poly.type
_entity_poly.pdbx_seq_one_letter_code
_entity_poly.pdbx_strand_id
1 'polypeptide(L)'
;LAKVAHNGKYDMTVLAEYGIRVNNLTFDTMLAAYLLGEKSLGLKTLAFSKLGIEMTPISALIGSGTKQLSMSQAEVNQAADYSCADADITGQLAELLSPELHQQGLWQLFSEVEMPLVPVLVSMERNGVALDIELMRQMSHRLGEQLLKLETEIYSSVGHRFNINSPQQLSSILFEELKLPPARKTKGGYSTGASVLEELRGVHPIIEFILDYRQLAKLKSTYIDALPGLINPKTSRVHTSFNQTRTATGRLSSSEPNLQNIPVRGEV
;
A
#
# COMPACT_ATOMS: atom_id res chain seq x y z
N LEU A 1 32.94 -8.63 2.57
CA LEU A 1 32.01 -9.53 1.84
C LEU A 1 30.84 -8.73 1.30
N ALA A 2 30.62 -8.82 -0.02
CA ALA A 2 29.42 -8.37 -0.71
C ALA A 2 28.25 -9.30 -0.37
N LYS A 3 27.01 -8.79 -0.35
CA LYS A 3 25.80 -9.57 -0.08
C LYS A 3 24.80 -9.35 -1.20
N VAL A 4 24.12 -10.42 -1.55
CA VAL A 4 23.03 -10.47 -2.51
C VAL A 4 21.77 -10.88 -1.74
N ALA A 5 20.65 -10.24 -2.01
CA ALA A 5 19.37 -10.59 -1.41
C ALA A 5 18.24 -10.50 -2.44
N HIS A 6 17.07 -11.00 -2.07
CA HIS A 6 15.82 -10.74 -2.74
C HIS A 6 14.93 -9.99 -1.76
N ASN A 7 14.61 -8.72 -2.03
CA ASN A 7 13.96 -7.83 -1.06
C ASN A 7 14.78 -7.66 0.24
N GLY A 8 16.07 -7.33 0.10
CA GLY A 8 17.02 -7.19 1.20
C GLY A 8 16.61 -6.15 2.24
N LYS A 9 15.76 -5.19 1.88
CA LYS A 9 15.13 -4.25 2.84
C LYS A 9 14.46 -5.00 3.99
N TYR A 10 13.74 -6.08 3.71
CA TYR A 10 13.07 -6.89 4.74
C TYR A 10 14.08 -7.52 5.70
N ASP A 11 15.10 -8.21 5.17
CA ASP A 11 16.13 -8.88 5.97
C ASP A 11 16.89 -7.89 6.85
N MET A 12 17.24 -6.73 6.28
CA MET A 12 17.89 -5.64 7.02
C MET A 12 17.02 -5.11 8.16
N THR A 13 15.71 -4.94 7.94
CA THR A 13 14.77 -4.51 8.97
C THR A 13 14.66 -5.53 10.10
N VAL A 14 14.55 -6.82 9.78
CA VAL A 14 14.49 -7.91 10.77
C VAL A 14 15.78 -8.00 11.58
N LEU A 15 16.94 -8.00 10.93
CA LEU A 15 18.24 -8.12 11.62
C LEU A 15 18.54 -6.91 12.52
N ALA A 16 18.10 -5.72 12.12
CA ALA A 16 18.27 -4.52 12.93
C ALA A 16 17.39 -4.53 14.21
N GLU A 17 16.38 -5.39 14.34
CA GLU A 17 15.68 -5.62 15.62
C GLU A 17 16.58 -6.33 16.65
N TYR A 18 17.59 -7.05 16.18
CA TYR A 18 18.57 -7.74 17.02
C TYR A 18 19.89 -6.97 17.13
N GLY A 19 19.89 -5.67 16.78
CA GLY A 19 21.08 -4.82 16.82
C GLY A 19 22.12 -5.14 15.74
N ILE A 20 21.77 -5.96 14.74
CA ILE A 20 22.68 -6.35 13.66
C ILE A 20 22.55 -5.34 12.52
N ARG A 21 23.65 -4.63 12.23
CA ARG A 21 23.74 -3.75 11.06
C ARG A 21 24.30 -4.50 9.86
N VAL A 22 23.46 -4.72 8.85
CA VAL A 22 23.89 -5.27 7.56
C VAL A 22 24.56 -4.16 6.75
N ASN A 23 25.81 -4.39 6.35
CA ASN A 23 26.56 -3.52 5.45
C ASN A 23 26.89 -4.27 4.16
N ASN A 24 27.16 -3.54 3.07
CA ASN A 24 27.55 -4.10 1.77
C ASN A 24 26.49 -5.04 1.15
N LEU A 25 25.20 -4.69 1.24
CA LEU A 25 24.19 -5.24 0.34
C LEU A 25 24.44 -4.64 -1.05
N THR A 26 24.99 -5.43 -1.96
CA THR A 26 25.47 -4.95 -3.27
C THR A 26 24.49 -5.26 -4.39
N PHE A 27 23.54 -6.16 -4.17
CA PHE A 27 22.56 -6.54 -5.18
C PHE A 27 21.25 -7.01 -4.56
N ASP A 28 20.13 -6.43 -5.02
CA ASP A 28 18.78 -6.89 -4.72
C ASP A 28 18.12 -7.36 -6.01
N THR A 29 17.82 -8.65 -6.11
CA THR A 29 17.25 -9.24 -7.33
C THR A 29 15.83 -8.76 -7.61
N MET A 30 15.07 -8.35 -6.59
CA MET A 30 13.73 -7.79 -6.78
C MET A 30 13.80 -6.40 -7.43
N LEU A 31 14.75 -5.57 -7.00
CA LEU A 31 15.00 -4.25 -7.61
C LEU A 31 15.53 -4.40 -9.05
N ALA A 32 16.46 -5.32 -9.27
CA ALA A 32 17.00 -5.61 -10.60
C ALA A 32 15.88 -6.04 -11.57
N ALA A 33 15.07 -7.01 -11.17
CA ALA A 33 13.94 -7.49 -11.97
C ALA A 33 12.92 -6.37 -12.28
N TYR A 34 12.64 -5.51 -11.29
CA TYR A 34 11.74 -4.38 -11.48
C TYR A 34 12.27 -3.39 -12.53
N LEU A 35 13.55 -3.01 -12.46
CA LEU A 35 14.15 -2.12 -13.46
C LEU A 35 14.15 -2.73 -14.86
N LEU A 36 14.31 -4.05 -14.96
CA LEU A 36 14.24 -4.80 -16.21
C LEU A 36 12.80 -4.99 -16.75
N GLY A 37 11.80 -4.45 -16.04
CA GLY A 37 10.40 -4.46 -16.50
C GLY A 37 9.66 -5.78 -16.25
N GLU A 38 10.14 -6.61 -15.33
CA GLU A 38 9.46 -7.87 -14.97
C GLU A 38 8.08 -7.58 -14.35
N LYS A 39 7.07 -8.32 -14.82
CA LYS A 39 5.69 -8.14 -14.35
C LYS A 39 5.45 -8.71 -12.96
N SER A 40 6.14 -9.80 -12.62
CA SER A 40 6.07 -10.46 -11.32
C SER A 40 7.45 -10.50 -10.71
N LEU A 41 7.57 -9.95 -9.51
CA LEU A 41 8.85 -9.73 -8.86
C LEU A 41 9.11 -10.72 -7.74
N GLY A 42 8.20 -11.65 -7.47
CA GLY A 42 8.40 -12.65 -6.42
C GLY A 42 9.48 -13.65 -6.81
N LEU A 43 10.38 -13.97 -5.88
CA LEU A 43 11.51 -14.88 -6.09
C LEU A 43 11.11 -16.18 -6.82
N LYS A 44 10.02 -16.82 -6.40
CA LYS A 44 9.54 -18.10 -6.95
C LYS A 44 9.07 -17.93 -8.40
N THR A 45 8.41 -16.83 -8.72
CA THR A 45 7.99 -16.54 -10.09
C THR A 45 9.19 -16.22 -10.98
N LEU A 46 10.16 -15.46 -10.47
CA LEU A 46 11.39 -15.15 -11.20
C LEU A 46 12.25 -16.41 -11.44
N ALA A 47 12.37 -17.28 -10.44
CA ALA A 47 13.05 -18.56 -10.59
C ALA A 47 12.47 -19.38 -11.74
N PHE A 48 11.14 -19.47 -11.80
CA PHE A 48 10.46 -20.19 -12.87
C PHE A 48 10.63 -19.51 -14.23
N SER A 49 10.39 -18.20 -14.32
CA SER A 49 10.41 -17.49 -15.61
C SER A 49 11.81 -17.28 -16.19
N LYS A 50 12.83 -17.10 -15.34
CA LYS A 50 14.20 -16.77 -15.77
C LYS A 50 15.15 -17.98 -15.74
N LEU A 51 14.94 -18.93 -14.83
CA LEU A 51 15.82 -20.10 -14.67
C LEU A 51 15.13 -21.42 -15.04
N GLY A 52 13.80 -21.42 -15.24
CA GLY A 52 13.04 -22.65 -15.48
C GLY A 52 12.92 -23.54 -14.23
N ILE A 53 13.16 -22.98 -13.04
CA ILE A 53 13.18 -23.73 -11.78
C ILE A 53 11.88 -23.50 -11.01
N GLU A 54 11.15 -24.59 -10.75
CA GLU A 54 10.00 -24.57 -9.86
C GLU A 54 10.45 -24.73 -8.41
N MET A 55 10.24 -23.68 -7.61
CA MET A 55 10.61 -23.66 -6.20
C MET A 55 9.45 -24.10 -5.30
N THR A 56 9.78 -24.68 -4.15
CA THR A 56 8.78 -25.00 -3.12
C THR A 56 8.10 -23.72 -2.60
N PRO A 57 6.76 -23.61 -2.66
CA PRO A 57 6.07 -22.45 -2.11
C PRO A 57 6.08 -22.48 -0.57
N ILE A 58 6.06 -21.31 0.07
CA ILE A 58 6.06 -21.21 1.54
C ILE A 58 4.84 -21.91 2.16
N SER A 59 3.73 -22.00 1.43
CA SER A 59 2.52 -22.68 1.89
C SER A 59 2.69 -24.19 2.01
N ALA A 60 3.65 -24.80 1.31
CA ALA A 60 3.99 -26.21 1.53
C ALA A 60 4.69 -26.43 2.88
N LEU A 61 5.36 -25.39 3.41
CA LEU A 61 6.10 -25.44 4.67
C LEU A 61 5.24 -25.10 5.87
N ILE A 62 4.45 -24.02 5.78
CA ILE A 62 3.69 -23.48 6.93
C ILE A 62 2.17 -23.44 6.68
N GLY A 63 1.68 -23.96 5.56
CA GLY A 63 0.26 -23.87 5.21
C GLY A 63 -0.16 -22.47 4.75
N SER A 64 -1.48 -22.25 4.69
CA SER A 64 -2.07 -20.99 4.22
C SER A 64 -3.34 -20.62 4.99
N GLY A 65 -3.75 -19.36 4.85
CA GLY A 65 -4.97 -18.84 5.50
C GLY A 65 -4.84 -18.71 7.01
N THR A 66 -5.97 -18.74 7.71
CA THR A 66 -6.04 -18.50 9.17
C THR A 66 -5.36 -19.60 10.01
N LYS A 67 -5.05 -20.75 9.41
CA LYS A 67 -4.34 -21.87 10.06
C LYS A 67 -2.86 -21.94 9.70
N GLN A 68 -2.32 -20.93 9.00
CA GLN A 68 -0.91 -20.88 8.67
C GLN A 68 -0.06 -20.85 9.94
N LEU A 69 0.95 -21.71 9.98
CA LEU A 69 1.91 -21.83 11.07
C LEU A 69 2.98 -20.74 10.99
N SER A 70 3.68 -20.51 12.09
CA SER A 70 4.91 -19.70 12.08
C SER A 70 6.06 -20.52 11.51
N MET A 71 7.05 -19.86 10.88
CA MET A 71 8.31 -20.50 10.49
C MET A 71 9.02 -21.17 11.67
N SER A 72 8.84 -20.65 12.89
CA SER A 72 9.37 -21.26 14.12
C SER A 72 8.78 -22.63 14.47
N GLN A 73 7.67 -23.01 13.84
CA GLN A 73 6.98 -24.29 14.02
C GLN A 73 7.25 -25.26 12.86
N ALA A 74 8.00 -24.84 11.84
CA ALA A 74 8.36 -25.70 10.72
C ALA A 74 9.45 -26.70 11.14
N GLU A 75 9.41 -27.90 10.57
CA GLU A 75 10.46 -28.90 10.76
C GLU A 75 11.79 -28.36 10.25
N VAL A 76 12.85 -28.50 11.06
CA VAL A 76 14.15 -27.86 10.80
C VAL A 76 14.71 -28.21 9.43
N ASN A 77 14.61 -29.47 9.01
CA ASN A 77 15.11 -29.90 7.70
C ASN A 77 14.34 -29.25 6.55
N GLN A 78 13.01 -29.14 6.67
CA GLN A 78 12.18 -28.51 5.63
C GLN A 78 12.42 -27.00 5.56
N ALA A 79 12.59 -26.36 6.72
CA ALA A 79 12.94 -24.94 6.80
C ALA A 79 14.34 -24.69 6.20
N ALA A 80 15.30 -25.57 6.48
CA ALA A 80 16.65 -25.49 5.92
C ALA A 80 16.63 -25.63 4.39
N ASP A 81 15.98 -26.66 3.85
CA ASP A 81 15.87 -26.87 2.40
C ASP A 81 15.24 -25.65 1.70
N TYR A 82 14.14 -25.13 2.28
CA TYR A 82 13.47 -23.93 1.77
C TYR A 82 14.38 -22.70 1.79
N SER A 83 15.01 -22.41 2.94
CA SER A 83 15.86 -21.23 3.10
C SER A 83 17.14 -21.30 2.27
N CYS A 84 17.74 -22.49 2.13
CA CYS A 84 18.90 -22.70 1.28
C CYS A 84 18.56 -22.52 -0.20
N ALA A 85 17.40 -23.04 -0.65
CA ALA A 85 16.94 -22.83 -2.02
C ALA A 85 16.69 -21.35 -2.31
N ASP A 86 16.09 -20.60 -1.38
CA ASP A 86 15.90 -19.15 -1.54
C ASP A 86 17.23 -18.40 -1.68
N ALA A 87 18.24 -18.77 -0.90
CA ALA A 87 19.58 -18.15 -0.97
C ALA A 87 20.31 -18.50 -2.28
N ASP A 88 20.29 -19.76 -2.69
CA ASP A 88 20.94 -20.24 -3.92
C ASP A 88 20.32 -19.60 -5.17
N ILE A 89 18.99 -19.65 -5.29
CA ILE A 89 18.27 -19.07 -6.43
C ILE A 89 18.46 -17.55 -6.49
N THR A 90 18.52 -16.88 -5.34
CA THR A 90 18.83 -15.44 -5.31
C THR A 90 20.22 -15.16 -5.88
N GLY A 91 21.22 -16.00 -5.58
CA GLY A 91 22.56 -15.91 -6.18
C GLY A 91 22.55 -16.09 -7.69
N GLN A 92 21.91 -17.17 -8.17
CA GLN A 92 21.81 -17.46 -9.61
C GLN A 92 21.07 -16.36 -10.38
N LEU A 93 19.99 -15.81 -9.81
CA LEU A 93 19.29 -14.66 -10.39
C LEU A 93 20.19 -13.42 -10.45
N ALA A 94 21.02 -13.16 -9.44
CA ALA A 94 21.92 -12.02 -9.49
C ALA A 94 22.97 -12.15 -10.60
N GLU A 95 23.52 -13.34 -10.80
CA GLU A 95 24.44 -13.64 -11.90
C GLU A 95 23.79 -13.45 -13.28
N LEU A 96 22.49 -13.78 -13.40
CA LEU A 96 21.74 -13.61 -14.65
C LEU A 96 21.33 -12.15 -14.91
N LEU A 97 20.78 -11.47 -13.89
CA LEU A 97 20.18 -10.14 -14.04
C LEU A 97 21.25 -9.04 -14.10
N SER A 98 22.43 -9.24 -13.51
CA SER A 98 23.49 -8.22 -13.51
C SER A 98 23.99 -7.88 -14.93
N PRO A 99 24.35 -8.86 -15.80
CA PRO A 99 24.68 -8.57 -17.20
C PRO A 99 23.52 -7.90 -17.96
N GLU A 100 22.27 -8.30 -17.70
CA GLU A 100 21.09 -7.74 -18.35
C GLU A 100 20.92 -6.23 -18.03
N LEU A 101 21.14 -5.84 -16.76
CA LEU A 101 21.15 -4.44 -16.35
C LEU A 101 22.24 -3.63 -17.08
N HIS A 102 23.43 -4.20 -17.28
CA HIS A 102 24.49 -3.54 -18.03
C HIS A 102 24.13 -3.40 -19.51
N GLN A 103 23.61 -4.46 -20.12
CA GLN A 103 23.22 -4.48 -21.54
C GLN A 103 22.13 -3.44 -21.85
N GLN A 104 21.19 -3.24 -20.92
CA GLN A 104 20.13 -2.24 -21.06
C GLN A 104 20.51 -0.83 -20.56
N GLY A 105 21.75 -0.62 -20.10
CA GLY A 105 22.22 0.68 -19.60
C GLY A 105 21.59 1.10 -18.27
N LEU A 106 21.03 0.17 -17.50
CA LEU A 106 20.33 0.41 -16.24
C LEU A 106 21.24 0.29 -15.01
N TRP A 107 22.47 -0.17 -15.18
CA TRP A 107 23.39 -0.43 -14.07
C TRP A 107 23.65 0.78 -13.17
N GLN A 108 23.82 1.99 -13.74
CA GLN A 108 24.06 3.20 -12.94
C GLN A 108 22.83 3.55 -12.09
N LEU A 109 21.62 3.50 -12.65
CA LEU A 109 20.39 3.71 -11.89
C LEU A 109 20.26 2.68 -10.76
N PHE A 110 20.52 1.41 -11.06
CA PHE A 110 20.49 0.34 -10.06
C PHE A 110 21.50 0.57 -8.93
N SER A 111 22.78 0.78 -9.27
CA SER A 111 23.89 0.76 -8.32
C SER A 111 24.11 2.09 -7.58
N GLU A 112 23.77 3.22 -8.20
CA GLU A 112 24.00 4.56 -7.63
C GLU A 112 22.73 5.19 -7.04
N VAL A 113 21.55 4.69 -7.38
CA VAL A 113 20.27 5.22 -6.87
C VAL A 113 19.48 4.17 -6.08
N GLU A 114 19.08 3.07 -6.73
CA GLU A 114 18.16 2.11 -6.10
C GLU A 114 18.78 1.35 -4.92
N MET A 115 20.01 0.83 -5.10
CA MET A 115 20.71 0.09 -4.05
C MET A 115 21.12 0.96 -2.85
N PRO A 116 21.69 2.18 -3.01
CA PRO A 116 21.98 3.07 -1.89
C PRO A 116 20.74 3.56 -1.16
N LEU A 117 19.57 3.58 -1.82
CA LEU A 117 18.31 3.97 -1.20
C LEU A 117 17.78 2.91 -0.22
N VAL A 118 18.07 1.63 -0.41
CA VAL A 118 17.62 0.53 0.47
C VAL A 118 17.92 0.80 1.96
N PRO A 119 19.18 1.03 2.40
CA PRO A 119 19.46 1.30 3.82
C PRO A 119 18.81 2.59 4.34
N VAL A 120 18.60 3.59 3.47
CA VAL A 120 17.92 4.83 3.84
C VAL A 120 16.45 4.55 4.15
N LEU A 121 15.77 3.78 3.29
CA LEU A 121 14.39 3.38 3.52
C LEU A 121 14.25 2.53 4.78
N VAL A 122 15.16 1.57 5.01
CA VAL A 122 15.19 0.81 6.29
C VAL A 122 15.27 1.77 7.49
N SER A 123 16.15 2.77 7.43
CA SER A 123 16.26 3.74 8.52
C SER A 123 15.00 4.60 8.68
N MET A 124 14.38 5.04 7.58
CA MET A 124 13.15 5.84 7.61
C MET A 124 11.97 5.04 8.19
N GLU A 125 11.79 3.79 7.73
CA GLU A 125 10.73 2.90 8.21
C GLU A 125 10.92 2.59 9.69
N ARG A 126 12.14 2.26 10.13
CA ARG A 126 12.45 2.00 11.54
C ARG A 126 12.29 3.23 12.43
N ASN A 127 12.59 4.42 11.94
CA ASN A 127 12.40 5.64 12.71
C ASN A 127 10.91 5.89 12.97
N GLY A 128 10.04 5.64 11.99
CA GLY A 128 8.59 5.87 12.10
C GLY A 128 8.23 7.35 12.34
N VAL A 129 6.94 7.60 12.53
CA VAL A 129 6.37 8.94 12.70
C VAL A 129 5.58 9.00 14.02
N ALA A 130 5.84 10.03 14.84
CA ALA A 130 5.04 10.29 16.03
C ALA A 130 3.74 10.98 15.66
N LEU A 131 2.68 10.65 16.40
CA LEU A 131 1.35 11.25 16.24
C LEU A 131 0.94 11.92 17.55
N ASP A 132 0.30 13.09 17.43
CA ASP A 132 -0.39 13.72 18.55
C ASP A 132 -1.80 13.13 18.66
N ILE A 133 -1.95 12.17 19.58
CA ILE A 133 -3.20 11.41 19.74
C ILE A 133 -4.33 12.28 20.26
N GLU A 134 -4.00 13.26 21.11
CA GLU A 134 -5.00 14.15 21.66
C GLU A 134 -5.55 15.09 20.57
N LEU A 135 -4.66 15.65 19.75
CA LEU A 135 -5.06 16.43 18.59
C LEU A 135 -5.91 15.60 17.62
N MET A 136 -5.51 14.36 17.32
CA MET A 136 -6.28 13.48 16.44
C MET A 136 -7.67 13.16 17.00
N ARG A 137 -7.78 12.93 18.32
CA ARG A 137 -9.07 12.72 19.00
C ARG A 137 -9.98 13.94 18.88
N GLN A 138 -9.43 15.14 19.09
CA GLN A 138 -10.18 16.40 18.93
C GLN A 138 -10.63 16.61 17.48
N MET A 139 -9.75 16.31 16.50
CA MET A 139 -10.11 16.34 15.08
C MET A 139 -11.22 15.35 14.74
N SER A 140 -11.16 14.12 15.28
CA SER A 140 -12.21 13.11 15.08
C SER A 140 -13.57 13.60 15.55
N HIS A 141 -13.63 14.20 16.74
CA HIS A 141 -14.87 14.77 17.28
C HIS A 141 -15.43 15.87 16.37
N ARG A 142 -14.59 16.84 15.99
CA ARG A 142 -15.00 17.96 15.13
C ARG A 142 -15.51 17.48 13.76
N LEU A 143 -14.82 16.53 13.14
CA LEU A 143 -15.24 15.94 11.87
C LEU A 143 -16.57 15.17 12.03
N GLY A 144 -16.76 14.48 13.17
CA GLY A 144 -18.02 13.81 13.48
C GLY A 144 -19.20 14.78 13.56
N GLU A 145 -19.02 15.92 14.22
CA GLU A 145 -20.07 16.96 14.28
C GLU A 145 -20.38 17.56 12.90
N GLN A 146 -19.36 17.79 12.06
CA GLN A 146 -19.56 18.26 10.69
C GLN A 146 -20.30 17.24 9.82
N LEU A 147 -19.94 15.97 9.93
CA LEU A 147 -20.61 14.88 9.23
C LEU A 147 -22.08 14.78 9.61
N LEU A 148 -22.42 14.85 10.90
CA LEU A 148 -23.82 14.80 11.35
C LEU A 148 -24.67 15.95 10.78
N LYS A 149 -24.08 17.15 10.65
CA LYS A 149 -24.74 18.29 10.01
C LYS A 149 -24.99 18.00 8.52
N LEU A 150 -23.97 17.56 7.79
CA LEU A 150 -24.10 17.20 6.37
C LEU A 150 -25.11 16.06 6.15
N GLU A 151 -25.13 15.04 6.99
CA GLU A 151 -26.13 13.97 6.93
C GLU A 151 -27.55 14.53 7.07
N THR A 152 -27.75 15.46 8.00
CA THR A 152 -29.05 16.10 8.20
C THR A 152 -29.50 16.89 6.98
N GLU A 153 -28.60 17.65 6.34
CA GLU A 153 -28.89 18.40 5.10
C GLU A 153 -29.18 17.46 3.92
N ILE A 154 -28.42 16.37 3.79
CA ILE A 154 -28.64 15.35 2.74
C ILE A 154 -30.01 14.68 2.94
N TYR A 155 -30.34 14.25 4.15
CA TYR A 155 -31.63 13.62 4.44
C TYR A 155 -32.79 14.59 4.27
N SER A 156 -32.63 15.86 4.63
CA SER A 156 -33.66 16.88 4.46
C SER A 156 -33.92 17.19 2.98
N SER A 157 -32.88 17.10 2.13
CA SER A 157 -33.00 17.30 0.68
C SER A 157 -33.81 16.20 -0.03
N VAL A 158 -33.89 15.00 0.56
CA VAL A 158 -34.59 13.84 -0.02
C VAL A 158 -35.90 13.54 0.71
N GLY A 159 -35.99 13.84 2.01
CA GLY A 159 -37.16 13.60 2.85
C GLY A 159 -37.15 12.26 3.59
N HIS A 160 -36.13 11.42 3.40
CA HIS A 160 -35.94 10.17 4.15
C HIS A 160 -34.46 9.81 4.32
N ARG A 161 -34.20 8.82 5.19
CA ARG A 161 -32.84 8.31 5.44
C ARG A 161 -32.47 7.21 4.45
N PHE A 162 -31.19 7.17 4.13
CA PHE A 162 -30.54 6.12 3.35
C PHE A 162 -29.04 6.06 3.70
N ASN A 163 -28.34 5.04 3.21
CA ASN A 163 -26.91 4.90 3.41
C ASN A 163 -26.14 5.73 2.36
N ILE A 164 -25.65 6.90 2.77
CA ILE A 164 -24.89 7.85 1.91
C ILE A 164 -23.58 7.22 1.40
N ASN A 165 -23.01 6.28 2.17
CA ASN A 165 -21.78 5.58 1.81
C ASN A 165 -22.02 4.40 0.84
N SER A 166 -23.27 4.00 0.60
CA SER A 166 -23.59 2.96 -0.39
C SER A 166 -23.72 3.58 -1.78
N PRO A 167 -22.81 3.27 -2.73
CA PRO A 167 -22.88 3.84 -4.08
C PRO A 167 -24.19 3.49 -4.81
N GLN A 168 -24.75 2.31 -4.52
CA GLN A 168 -25.99 1.84 -5.12
C GLN A 168 -27.21 2.61 -4.61
N GLN A 169 -27.33 2.79 -3.29
CA GLN A 169 -28.43 3.57 -2.73
C GLN A 169 -28.33 5.02 -3.18
N LEU A 170 -27.13 5.62 -3.11
CA LEU A 170 -26.92 6.99 -3.57
C LEU A 170 -27.24 7.17 -5.07
N SER A 171 -26.86 6.20 -5.91
CA SER A 171 -27.21 6.24 -7.34
C SER A 171 -28.73 6.24 -7.56
N SER A 172 -29.48 5.43 -6.81
CA SER A 172 -30.95 5.40 -6.94
C SER A 172 -31.57 6.74 -6.53
N ILE A 173 -31.13 7.31 -5.39
CA ILE A 173 -31.59 8.63 -4.93
C ILE A 173 -31.31 9.72 -5.98
N LEU A 174 -30.08 9.82 -6.48
CA LEU A 174 -29.70 10.91 -7.40
C LEU A 174 -30.38 10.81 -8.76
N PHE A 175 -30.47 9.61 -9.35
CA PHE A 175 -30.85 9.48 -10.76
C PHE A 175 -32.26 8.92 -10.98
N GLU A 176 -32.85 8.23 -10.00
CA GLU A 176 -34.19 7.65 -10.11
C GLU A 176 -35.23 8.52 -9.40
N GLU A 177 -34.93 8.95 -8.16
CA GLU A 177 -35.85 9.77 -7.35
C GLU A 177 -35.73 11.26 -7.67
N LEU A 178 -34.54 11.84 -7.53
CA LEU A 178 -34.28 13.24 -7.83
C LEU A 178 -34.16 13.51 -9.34
N LYS A 179 -34.05 12.46 -10.16
CA LYS A 179 -33.99 12.51 -11.63
C LYS A 179 -32.94 13.49 -12.17
N LEU A 180 -31.79 13.57 -11.49
CA LEU A 180 -30.67 14.39 -11.96
C LEU A 180 -30.14 13.88 -13.31
N PRO A 181 -29.49 14.74 -14.12
CA PRO A 181 -28.93 14.34 -15.41
C PRO A 181 -28.00 13.12 -15.24
N PRO A 182 -28.25 12.02 -15.95
CA PRO A 182 -27.50 10.78 -15.74
C PRO A 182 -26.07 10.93 -16.28
N ALA A 183 -25.10 10.85 -15.38
CA ALA A 183 -23.70 10.81 -15.73
C ALA A 183 -23.24 9.34 -15.80
N ARG A 184 -22.91 8.90 -17.02
CA ARG A 184 -22.16 7.68 -17.37
C ARG A 184 -22.59 6.38 -16.65
N LYS A 185 -23.29 5.48 -17.38
CA LYS A 185 -23.63 4.13 -16.90
C LYS A 185 -22.40 3.24 -16.75
N THR A 186 -22.34 2.49 -15.67
CA THR A 186 -21.39 1.40 -15.41
C THR A 186 -22.14 0.06 -15.33
N LYS A 187 -21.41 -1.06 -15.21
CA LYS A 187 -22.01 -2.40 -15.05
C LYS A 187 -22.93 -2.54 -13.82
N GLY A 188 -22.79 -1.67 -12.81
CA GLY A 188 -23.57 -1.68 -11.56
C GLY A 188 -24.62 -0.57 -11.43
N GLY A 189 -24.90 0.19 -12.49
CA GLY A 189 -25.78 1.36 -12.45
C GLY A 189 -25.06 2.66 -12.80
N TYR A 190 -25.64 3.80 -12.46
CA TYR A 190 -24.99 5.10 -12.69
C TYR A 190 -23.82 5.29 -11.73
N SER A 191 -22.72 5.87 -12.22
CA SER A 191 -21.56 6.13 -11.37
C SER A 191 -21.87 7.27 -10.40
N THR A 192 -21.49 7.11 -9.13
CA THR A 192 -21.47 8.22 -8.17
C THR A 192 -20.04 8.64 -7.84
N GLY A 193 -19.05 8.35 -8.70
CA GLY A 193 -17.66 8.74 -8.45
C GLY A 193 -17.48 10.26 -8.30
N ALA A 194 -16.40 10.69 -7.64
CA ALA A 194 -16.14 12.12 -7.40
C ALA A 194 -16.20 12.95 -8.69
N SER A 195 -15.55 12.51 -9.78
CA SER A 195 -15.59 13.20 -11.06
C SER A 195 -16.99 13.37 -11.64
N VAL A 196 -17.88 12.41 -11.40
CA VAL A 196 -19.27 12.45 -11.87
C VAL A 196 -20.10 13.41 -11.03
N LEU A 197 -19.91 13.40 -9.71
CA LEU A 197 -20.58 14.33 -8.82
C LEU A 197 -20.12 15.77 -9.07
N GLU A 198 -18.83 15.97 -9.39
CA GLU A 198 -18.27 17.27 -9.79
C GLU A 198 -18.95 17.85 -11.05
N GLU A 199 -19.22 17.02 -12.06
CA GLU A 199 -19.97 17.43 -13.27
C GLU A 199 -21.43 17.84 -12.97
N LEU A 200 -21.98 17.39 -11.83
CA LEU A 200 -23.35 17.70 -11.39
C LEU A 200 -23.42 18.88 -10.42
N ARG A 201 -22.29 19.52 -10.11
CA ARG A 201 -22.27 20.75 -9.30
C ARG A 201 -23.16 21.82 -9.92
N GLY A 202 -23.88 22.54 -9.06
CA GLY A 202 -24.84 23.56 -9.48
C GLY A 202 -26.20 23.04 -9.98
N VAL A 203 -26.35 21.73 -10.25
CA VAL A 203 -27.64 21.15 -10.64
C VAL A 203 -28.58 21.02 -9.45
N HIS A 204 -28.07 20.55 -8.31
CA HIS A 204 -28.83 20.41 -7.07
C HIS A 204 -27.93 20.59 -5.85
N PRO A 205 -28.37 21.29 -4.78
CA PRO A 205 -27.57 21.48 -3.56
C PRO A 205 -27.07 20.21 -2.88
N ILE A 206 -27.73 19.08 -3.09
CA ILE A 206 -27.39 17.79 -2.46
C ILE A 206 -26.01 17.31 -2.92
N ILE A 207 -25.60 17.68 -4.13
CA ILE A 207 -24.33 17.27 -4.72
C ILE A 207 -23.15 17.82 -3.92
N GLU A 208 -23.20 19.09 -3.53
CA GLU A 208 -22.14 19.70 -2.69
C GLU A 208 -22.08 19.02 -1.32
N PHE A 209 -23.25 18.81 -0.68
CA PHE A 209 -23.27 18.13 0.61
C PHE A 209 -22.72 16.70 0.55
N ILE A 210 -22.99 15.97 -0.54
CA ILE A 210 -22.45 14.61 -0.74
C ILE A 210 -20.93 14.64 -0.95
N LEU A 211 -20.43 15.57 -1.77
CA LEU A 211 -19.00 15.72 -2.02
C LEU A 211 -18.25 16.01 -0.72
N ASP A 212 -18.71 17.01 0.03
CA ASP A 212 -18.16 17.38 1.34
C ASP A 212 -18.24 16.21 2.32
N TYR A 213 -19.41 15.54 2.40
CA TYR A 213 -19.61 14.41 3.29
C TYR A 213 -18.61 13.28 3.01
N ARG A 214 -18.44 12.89 1.74
CA ARG A 214 -17.54 11.79 1.37
C ARG A 214 -16.09 12.15 1.63
N GLN A 215 -15.71 13.40 1.39
CA GLN A 215 -14.37 13.87 1.68
C GLN A 215 -14.07 13.82 3.18
N LEU A 216 -14.94 14.40 4.01
CA LEU A 216 -14.77 14.40 5.47
C LEU A 216 -14.86 12.99 6.04
N ALA A 217 -15.75 12.14 5.53
CA ALA A 217 -15.93 10.76 5.96
C ALA A 217 -14.68 9.93 5.65
N LYS A 218 -14.08 10.10 4.47
CA LYS A 218 -12.81 9.45 4.10
C LYS A 218 -11.66 9.95 4.97
N LEU A 219 -11.55 11.27 5.17
CA LEU A 219 -10.52 11.86 6.02
C LEU A 219 -10.60 11.31 7.46
N LYS A 220 -11.81 11.28 8.02
CA LYS A 220 -12.07 10.77 9.37
C LYS A 220 -11.75 9.28 9.48
N SER A 221 -12.37 8.44 8.65
CA SER A 221 -12.27 6.98 8.75
C SER A 221 -10.90 6.42 8.37
N THR A 222 -10.29 6.93 7.30
CA THR A 222 -9.05 6.36 6.73
C THR A 222 -7.80 6.86 7.47
N TYR A 223 -7.84 8.08 8.00
CA TYR A 223 -6.66 8.72 8.59
C TYR A 223 -6.87 9.02 10.06
N ILE A 224 -7.85 9.84 10.42
CA ILE A 224 -7.96 10.36 11.79
C ILE A 224 -8.28 9.26 12.80
N ASP A 225 -9.20 8.35 12.48
CA ASP A 225 -9.60 7.27 13.37
C ASP A 225 -8.69 6.03 13.26
N ALA A 226 -8.17 5.74 12.06
CA ALA A 226 -7.40 4.53 11.81
C ALA A 226 -5.92 4.65 12.22
N LEU A 227 -5.27 5.79 11.97
CA LEU A 227 -3.83 5.94 12.24
C LEU A 227 -3.44 5.72 13.71
N PRO A 228 -4.22 6.18 14.72
CA PRO A 228 -3.93 5.87 16.12
C PRO A 228 -3.91 4.37 16.42
N GLY A 229 -4.74 3.58 15.73
CA GLY A 229 -4.76 2.12 15.86
C GLY A 229 -3.53 1.41 15.25
N LEU A 230 -2.72 2.12 14.46
CA LEU A 230 -1.52 1.59 13.81
C LEU A 230 -0.22 1.95 14.57
N ILE A 231 -0.33 2.55 15.75
CA ILE A 231 0.83 2.86 16.59
C ILE A 231 1.46 1.56 17.05
N ASN A 232 2.74 1.39 16.79
CA ASN A 232 3.50 0.27 17.31
C ASN A 232 3.72 0.49 18.83
N PRO A 233 3.31 -0.46 19.69
CA PRO A 233 3.40 -0.30 21.14
C PRO A 233 4.85 -0.24 21.66
N LYS A 234 5.82 -0.79 20.93
CA LYS A 234 7.24 -0.78 21.33
C LYS A 234 7.89 0.58 21.12
N THR A 235 7.51 1.29 20.07
CA THR A 235 8.16 2.55 19.65
C THR A 235 7.28 3.78 19.92
N SER A 236 5.98 3.58 20.16
CA SER A 236 4.96 4.64 20.24
C SER A 236 4.88 5.49 18.97
N ARG A 237 5.19 4.89 17.82
CA ARG A 237 5.21 5.55 16.50
C ARG A 237 4.50 4.70 15.46
N VAL A 238 4.05 5.34 14.38
CA VAL A 238 3.52 4.65 13.20
C VAL A 238 4.66 4.40 12.22
N HIS A 239 4.72 3.18 11.69
CA HIS A 239 5.75 2.74 10.76
C HIS A 239 5.08 2.37 9.44
N THR A 240 5.33 3.18 8.39
CA THR A 240 4.86 2.86 7.03
C THR A 240 5.87 1.98 6.32
N SER A 241 5.43 1.24 5.30
CA SER A 241 6.29 0.52 4.36
C SER A 241 6.40 1.28 3.05
N PHE A 242 7.61 1.73 2.69
CA PHE A 242 7.96 2.30 1.39
C PHE A 242 8.32 1.19 0.39
N ASN A 243 7.74 1.23 -0.79
CA ASN A 243 7.92 0.24 -1.85
C ASN A 243 8.55 0.91 -3.07
N GLN A 244 9.75 0.46 -3.44
CA GLN A 244 10.47 0.91 -4.65
C GLN A 244 9.88 0.30 -5.94
N THR A 245 9.28 -0.88 -5.85
CA THR A 245 8.98 -1.71 -7.02
C THR A 245 7.50 -1.77 -7.45
N ARG A 246 6.67 -0.83 -6.97
CA ARG A 246 5.21 -0.88 -7.21
C ARG A 246 4.71 0.06 -8.30
N THR A 247 5.30 1.24 -8.45
CA THR A 247 4.80 2.21 -9.43
C THR A 247 5.48 1.98 -10.77
N ALA A 248 4.87 2.33 -11.90
CA ALA A 248 5.56 2.22 -13.21
C ALA A 248 6.54 3.38 -13.47
N THR A 249 6.40 4.48 -12.71
CA THR A 249 7.14 5.73 -12.93
C THR A 249 8.39 5.86 -12.09
N GLY A 250 8.76 4.83 -11.33
CA GLY A 250 9.90 4.84 -10.39
C GLY A 250 9.66 5.63 -9.10
N ARG A 251 8.43 6.14 -8.86
CA ARG A 251 8.09 6.79 -7.59
C ARG A 251 7.97 5.76 -6.48
N LEU A 252 8.42 6.11 -5.28
CA LEU A 252 8.08 5.34 -4.09
C LEU A 252 6.56 5.30 -3.91
N SER A 253 6.06 4.19 -3.37
CA SER A 253 4.70 4.11 -2.84
C SER A 253 4.71 3.70 -1.38
N SER A 254 3.73 4.14 -0.60
CA SER A 254 3.60 3.78 0.82
C SER A 254 2.41 2.87 1.10
N SER A 255 2.56 1.93 2.02
CA SER A 255 1.49 1.06 2.52
C SER A 255 1.59 0.86 4.02
N GLU A 256 0.45 0.54 4.65
CA GLU A 256 0.35 0.16 6.06
C GLU A 256 0.99 1.14 7.05
N PRO A 257 0.55 2.42 7.11
CA PRO A 257 -0.49 3.07 6.30
C PRO A 257 0.07 3.73 5.03
N ASN A 258 -0.82 4.04 4.08
CA ASN A 258 -0.46 4.83 2.91
C ASN A 258 -0.44 6.33 3.26
N LEU A 259 0.76 6.85 3.53
CA LEU A 259 0.98 8.24 3.90
C LEU A 259 0.92 9.21 2.69
N GLN A 260 1.06 8.72 1.46
CA GLN A 260 0.99 9.55 0.26
C GLN A 260 -0.42 9.99 -0.11
N ASN A 261 -1.44 9.24 0.33
CA ASN A 261 -2.83 9.52 -0.01
C ASN A 261 -3.53 10.44 1.02
N ILE A 262 -2.80 10.96 2.02
CA ILE A 262 -3.36 11.92 2.97
C ILE A 262 -3.72 13.20 2.18
N PRO A 263 -4.99 13.67 2.20
CA PRO A 263 -5.42 14.83 1.43
C PRO A 263 -4.53 16.05 1.71
N VAL A 264 -4.04 16.70 0.66
CA VAL A 264 -3.19 17.90 0.74
C VAL A 264 -4.09 19.13 0.59
N ARG A 265 -3.85 20.20 1.38
CA ARG A 265 -4.64 21.44 1.33
C ARG A 265 -4.77 21.98 -0.10
N GLY A 266 -6.00 22.19 -0.55
CA GLY A 266 -6.34 22.66 -1.91
C GLY A 266 -7.53 21.90 -2.52
N GLU A 267 -7.85 20.73 -1.97
CA GLU A 267 -9.17 20.08 -2.09
C GLU A 267 -10.07 20.46 -0.89
N VAL A 268 -9.72 21.49 -0.12
CA VAL A 268 -10.38 21.89 1.15
C VAL A 268 -11.28 23.09 0.94
#